data_AF-D6PBZ7-F1
#
_entry.id   AF-D6PBZ7-F1
#
_cell.length_a   1.000
_cell.length_b   1.000
_cell.length_c   1.000
_cell.angle_alpha   90.00
_cell.angle_beta   90.00
_cell.angle_gamma   90.00
#
_symmetry.space_group_name_H-M   'P 1'
#
loop_
_entity.id
_entity.type
_entity.pdbx_description
1 polymer ?
#
loop_
_entity_poly.entity_id
_entity_poly.type
_entity_poly.pdbx_seq_one_letter_code
_entity_poly.pdbx_strand_id
1 'polypeptide(L)'
;MGVHPKIGITGLPRSGKSAVMEKVLDMLLDERKREISMRGGSTDSPILGGLRTEPLLENGERMGYKVIDIVSGEEGTIAHKRSTHVCGCSDTASM
;
A
#
# COMPACT_ATOMS: atom_id res chain seq x y z
N MET A 1 14.85 11.85 -19.71
CA MET A 1 14.41 11.93 -18.31
C MET A 1 12.93 11.59 -18.27
N GLY A 2 12.54 10.55 -17.52
CA GLY A 2 11.14 10.14 -17.40
C GLY A 2 10.37 11.06 -16.44
N VAL A 3 9.13 11.40 -16.78
CA VAL A 3 8.22 12.08 -15.85
C VAL A 3 7.67 11.02 -14.90
N HIS A 4 7.86 11.21 -13.60
CA HIS A 4 7.25 10.38 -12.55
C HIS A 4 6.15 11.20 -11.87
N PRO A 5 4.93 11.24 -12.45
CA PRO A 5 3.87 12.10 -11.94
C PRO A 5 3.45 11.62 -10.55
N LYS A 6 3.26 12.57 -9.63
CA LYS A 6 2.65 12.31 -8.31
C LYS A 6 1.15 12.55 -8.44
N ILE A 7 0.35 11.56 -8.09
CA ILE A 7 -1.11 11.61 -8.20
C ILE A 7 -1.71 11.66 -6.81
N GLY A 8 -2.56 12.65 -6.56
CA GLY A 8 -3.37 12.74 -5.34
C GLY A 8 -4.84 12.63 -5.68
N ILE A 9 -5.57 11.74 -5.01
CA ILE A 9 -7.03 11.60 -5.15
C ILE A 9 -7.71 12.20 -3.91
N THR A 10 -8.55 13.23 -4.12
CA THR A 10 -9.26 13.95 -3.04
C THR A 10 -10.78 13.89 -3.25
N GLY A 11 -11.56 14.20 -2.21
CA GLY A 11 -13.04 14.19 -2.28
C GLY A 11 -13.72 13.83 -0.95
N LEU A 12 -15.06 13.75 -0.96
CA LEU A 12 -15.88 13.50 0.23
C LEU A 12 -15.73 12.08 0.81
N PRO A 13 -15.92 11.86 2.12
CA PRO A 13 -15.92 10.51 2.70
C PRO A 13 -16.86 9.57 1.94
N ARG A 14 -16.46 8.30 1.80
CA ARG A 14 -17.23 7.26 1.07
C ARG A 14 -17.43 7.50 -0.44
N SER A 15 -16.77 8.49 -1.04
CA SER A 15 -16.80 8.71 -2.50
C SER A 15 -16.02 7.67 -3.34
N GLY A 16 -15.57 6.57 -2.74
CA GLY A 16 -14.87 5.50 -3.45
C GLY A 16 -13.39 5.76 -3.80
N LYS A 17 -12.73 6.80 -3.28
CA LYS A 17 -11.33 7.13 -3.63
C LYS A 17 -10.35 5.97 -3.49
N SER A 18 -10.45 5.22 -2.39
CA SER A 18 -9.60 4.05 -2.14
C SER A 18 -9.84 2.96 -3.19
N ALA A 19 -11.12 2.68 -3.50
CA ALA A 19 -11.48 1.70 -4.54
C ALA A 19 -11.01 2.14 -5.94
N VAL A 20 -11.07 3.44 -6.25
CA VAL A 20 -10.54 3.99 -7.50
C VAL A 20 -9.02 3.80 -7.55
N MET A 21 -8.32 4.07 -6.45
CA MET A 21 -6.86 3.88 -6.39
C MET A 21 -6.48 2.41 -6.60
N GLU A 22 -7.16 1.48 -5.93
CA GLU A 22 -6.98 0.04 -6.14
C GLU A 22 -7.21 -0.34 -7.61
N LYS A 23 -8.29 0.15 -8.21
CA LYS A 23 -8.62 -0.14 -9.61
C LYS A 23 -7.56 0.40 -10.59
N VAL A 24 -7.02 1.58 -10.34
CA VAL A 24 -5.94 2.16 -11.17
C VAL A 24 -4.69 1.30 -11.10
N LEU A 25 -4.32 0.82 -9.91
CA LEU A 25 -3.17 -0.07 -9.74
C LEU A 25 -3.37 -1.39 -10.49
N ASP A 26 -4.56 -1.99 -10.41
CA ASP A 26 -4.90 -3.22 -11.16
C ASP A 26 -4.76 -3.01 -12.67
N MET A 27 -5.29 -1.89 -13.20
CA MET A 27 -5.20 -1.58 -14.63
C MET A 27 -3.75 -1.44 -15.10
N LEU A 28 -2.91 -0.75 -14.33
CA LEU A 28 -1.49 -0.57 -14.66
C LEU A 28 -0.71 -1.89 -14.60
N LEU A 29 -1.02 -2.73 -13.60
CA LEU A 29 -0.46 -4.07 -13.48
C LEU A 29 -0.81 -4.95 -14.69
N ASP A 30 -2.09 -5.00 -15.05
CA ASP A 30 -2.60 -5.83 -16.14
C ASP A 30 -2.06 -5.39 -17.50
N GLU A 31 -1.95 -4.07 -17.73
CA GLU A 31 -1.36 -3.54 -18.95
C GLU A 31 0.13 -3.90 -19.07
N ARG A 32 0.90 -3.72 -18.00
CA ARG A 32 2.32 -4.05 -18.00
C ARG A 32 2.58 -5.55 -18.11
N LYS A 33 1.77 -6.40 -17.47
CA LYS A 33 1.84 -7.87 -17.64
C LYS A 33 1.60 -8.27 -19.10
N ARG A 34 0.60 -7.68 -19.75
CA ARG A 34 0.31 -7.92 -21.17
C ARG A 34 1.45 -7.46 -22.08
N GLU A 35 2.05 -6.31 -21.80
CA GLU A 35 3.19 -5.82 -22.57
C GLU A 35 4.40 -6.77 -22.49
N ILE A 36 4.73 -7.25 -21.28
CA ILE A 36 5.84 -8.17 -21.05
C ILE A 36 5.59 -9.51 -21.74
N SER A 37 4.37 -10.05 -21.63
CA SER A 37 4.02 -11.33 -22.25
C SER A 37 4.04 -11.27 -23.78
N MET A 38 3.58 -10.18 -24.39
CA MET A 38 3.66 -9.99 -25.85
C MET A 38 5.10 -9.92 -26.37
N ARG A 39 6.04 -9.46 -25.54
CA ARG A 39 7.48 -9.39 -25.87
C ARG A 39 8.21 -10.71 -25.58
N GLY A 40 7.51 -11.76 -25.10
CA GLY A 40 8.10 -13.04 -24.73
C GLY A 40 8.94 -12.99 -23.45
N GLY A 41 8.77 -11.97 -22.62
CA GLY A 41 9.49 -11.83 -21.34
C GLY A 41 8.79 -12.54 -20.17
N SER A 42 9.56 -12.80 -19.11
CA SER A 42 9.07 -13.23 -17.80
C SER A 42 8.88 -12.03 -16.86
N THR A 43 7.93 -12.15 -15.93
CA THR A 43 7.72 -11.17 -14.85
C THR A 43 8.42 -11.62 -13.58
N ASP A 44 9.74 -11.77 -13.62
CA ASP A 44 10.52 -12.24 -12.46
C ASP A 44 10.71 -11.14 -11.41
N SER A 45 10.62 -9.87 -11.82
CA SER A 45 10.65 -8.72 -10.93
C SER A 45 9.24 -8.19 -10.62
N PRO A 46 8.96 -7.76 -9.37
CA PRO A 46 7.69 -7.17 -9.01
C PRO A 46 7.43 -5.90 -9.84
N ILE A 47 6.25 -5.85 -10.47
CA ILE A 47 5.83 -4.73 -11.32
C ILE A 47 5.38 -3.54 -10.47
N LEU A 48 4.75 -3.82 -9.32
CA LEU A 48 4.26 -2.85 -8.36
C LEU A 48 5.04 -3.00 -7.06
N GLY A 49 5.34 -1.89 -6.41
CA GLY A 49 5.89 -1.85 -5.06
C GLY A 49 5.35 -0.65 -4.29
N GLY A 50 5.78 -0.53 -3.03
CA GLY A 50 5.35 0.53 -2.12
C GLY A 50 4.46 0.03 -0.99
N LEU A 51 3.80 0.97 -0.32
CA LEU A 51 3.03 0.71 0.90
C LEU A 51 1.55 0.99 0.68
N ARG A 52 0.70 0.06 1.10
CA ARG A 52 -0.76 0.23 1.20
C ARG A 52 -1.13 0.53 2.65
N THR A 53 -2.04 1.46 2.87
CA THR A 53 -2.51 1.80 4.22
C THR A 53 -3.99 1.53 4.39
N GLU A 54 -4.36 0.86 5.48
CA GLU A 54 -5.74 0.54 5.82
C GLU A 54 -6.13 1.14 7.17
N PRO A 55 -7.38 1.57 7.36
CA PRO A 55 -7.84 2.04 8.66
C PRO A 55 -7.84 0.90 9.68
N LEU A 56 -7.20 1.11 10.83
CA LEU A 56 -7.30 0.19 11.96
C LEU A 56 -8.51 0.60 12.81
N LEU A 57 -9.52 -0.26 12.85
CA LEU A 57 -10.79 -0.05 13.55
C LEU A 57 -10.87 -0.98 14.77
N GLU A 58 -11.04 -0.43 15.97
CA GLU A 58 -11.31 -1.20 17.19
C GLU A 58 -12.59 -0.66 17.83
N ASN A 59 -13.53 -1.53 18.20
CA ASN A 59 -14.80 -1.14 18.84
C ASN A 59 -15.59 -0.06 18.07
N GLY A 60 -15.48 -0.02 16.75
CA GLY A 60 -16.15 0.98 15.90
C GLY A 60 -15.43 2.34 15.81
N GLU A 61 -14.30 2.51 16.49
CA GLU A 61 -13.49 3.71 16.47
C GLU A 61 -12.22 3.52 15.61
N ARG A 62 -11.85 4.55 14.83
CA ARG A 62 -10.56 4.56 14.14
C ARG A 62 -9.45 4.79 15.16
N MET A 63 -8.61 3.77 15.32
CA MET A 63 -7.50 3.76 16.25
C MET A 63 -6.16 4.06 15.57
N GLY A 64 -6.01 3.86 14.26
CA GLY A 64 -4.79 4.19 13.54
C GLY A 64 -4.83 3.75 12.09
N TYR A 65 -3.66 3.49 11.51
CA TYR A 65 -3.53 2.93 10.17
C TYR A 65 -2.57 1.74 10.19
N LYS A 66 -3.02 0.63 9.61
CA LYS A 66 -2.16 -0.49 9.26
C LYS A 66 -1.42 -0.13 7.97
N VAL A 67 -0.13 -0.40 7.91
CA VAL A 67 0.73 -0.20 6.75
C VAL A 67 1.15 -1.59 6.28
N ILE A 68 1.00 -1.87 4.99
CA ILE A 68 1.26 -3.18 4.40
C ILE A 68 2.21 -2.96 3.23
N ASP A 69 3.36 -3.65 3.24
CA ASP A 69 4.25 -3.71 2.09
C ASP A 69 3.60 -4.52 0.96
N ILE A 70 3.50 -3.95 -0.23
CA ILE A 70 2.79 -4.57 -1.36
C ILE A 70 3.55 -5.79 -1.91
N VAL A 71 4.87 -5.84 -1.75
CA VAL A 71 5.74 -6.89 -2.28
C VAL A 71 5.94 -8.01 -1.27
N SER A 72 6.33 -7.68 -0.04
CA SER A 72 6.61 -8.68 1.00
C SER A 72 5.35 -9.12 1.76
N GLY A 73 4.31 -8.29 1.80
CA GLY A 73 3.12 -8.51 2.62
C GLY A 73 3.34 -8.21 4.11
N GLU A 74 4.53 -7.71 4.49
CA GLU A 74 4.81 -7.35 5.88
C GLU A 74 3.91 -6.21 6.36
N GLU A 75 3.52 -6.26 7.63
CA GLU A 75 2.53 -5.37 8.21
C GLU A 75 3.11 -4.59 9.38
N GLY A 76 2.78 -3.30 9.46
CA GLY A 76 3.10 -2.40 10.56
C GLY A 76 1.91 -1.53 10.94
N THR A 77 2.03 -0.79 12.03
CA THR A 77 0.97 0.15 12.48
C THR A 77 1.56 1.55 12.65
N ILE A 78 0.87 2.56 12.14
CA ILE A 78 1.21 3.98 12.28
C ILE A 78 0.04 4.77 12.87
N ALA A 79 0.37 5.91 13.50
CA ALA A 79 -0.60 6.86 14.04
C ALA A 79 -1.66 6.22 14.96
N HIS A 80 -1.25 5.28 15.81
CA HIS A 80 -2.16 4.61 16.74
C HIS A 80 -2.50 5.52 17.93
N LYS A 81 -3.78 5.70 18.26
CA LYS A 81 -4.27 6.59 19.34
C LYS A 81 -3.68 6.26 20.71
N ARG A 82 -3.31 5.00 20.94
CA ARG A 82 -2.69 4.55 22.21
C ARG A 82 -1.16 4.43 22.15
N SER A 83 -0.52 4.72 21.02
CA SER A 83 0.94 4.64 20.91
C SER A 83 1.59 5.99 21.20
N THR A 84 2.02 6.16 22.45
CA THR A 84 3.13 7.05 22.87
C THR A 84 4.51 6.50 22.49
N HIS A 85 4.60 5.42 21.69
CA HIS A 85 5.85 4.89 21.16
C HIS A 85 5.75 4.81 19.63
N VAL A 86 6.48 5.69 18.97
CA VAL A 86 6.71 5.67 17.52
C VAL A 86 7.62 4.49 17.22
N CYS A 87 7.25 3.68 16.24
CA CYS A 87 8.13 2.80 15.45
C CYS A 87 9.19 2.03 16.26
N GLY A 88 8.81 0.89 16.83
CA GLY A 88 9.78 -0.12 17.26
C GLY A 88 10.41 -0.76 16.02
N CYS A 89 11.55 -0.23 15.59
CA CYS A 89 12.56 -1.08 14.94
C CYS A 89 12.85 -2.22 15.92
N SER A 90 12.48 -3.45 15.56
CA SER A 90 12.89 -4.72 16.15
C SER A 90 13.69 -4.63 17.47
N ASP A 91 12.99 -4.61 18.61
CA ASP A 91 13.60 -5.08 19.86
C ASP A 91 13.56 -6.61 19.82
N THR A 92 14.55 -7.20 19.14
CA THR A 92 15.03 -8.52 19.56
C THR A 92 15.64 -8.36 20.95
N ALA A 93 14.82 -8.54 21.97
CA ALA A 93 15.29 -8.68 23.34
C ALA A 93 14.42 -9.71 24.06
N SER A 94 15.02 -10.88 24.32
CA SER A 94 14.59 -11.97 25.22
C SER A 94 13.52 -12.90 24.64
N MET A 95 13.72 -14.22 24.54
CA MET A 95 14.57 -15.12 25.33
C MET A 95 15.68 -15.81 24.54
#